data_AF-A0A0F1BED0-F1
#
_entry.id   AF-A0A0F1BED0-F1
#
_cell.length_a   1.000
_cell.length_b   1.000
_cell.length_c   1.000
_cell.angle_alpha   90.00
_cell.angle_beta   90.00
_cell.angle_gamma   90.00
#
_symmetry.space_group_name_H-M   'P 1'
#
loop_
_entity.id
_entity.type
_entity.pdbx_description
1 polymer ?
#
loop_
_entity_poly.entity_id
_entity_poly.type
_entity_poly.pdbx_seq_one_letter_code
_entity_poly.pdbx_strand_id
1 'polypeptide(L)'
;MTISQCNIWSKVLLLVALFFAGGAAQGVEKYGFSAGLKRCALWDTFFPISFQIPDLQNARFAPEPVFNVIYIAGDDTPHMDDFFDLYSVGGKPVWPMSPLLADGRSQPKCRKNGDCIESGKGGVGKGVSAYDDIVNEAALKNDEKKVLADSVYCGGGILWLYLPTRKLKLLRVEFFTPSRGTYGPISDKGYVEPLFFEYRATGKHDEMELTAMGGTAAGNNFNGANLPPKIKLTWLSAIQVWLQRDGKSGNLWQDLIPYTNMVYFNETQMAQVPSNCQ
;
A
#
# COMPACT_ATOMS: atom_id res chain seq x y z
N MET A 1 4.68 -70.40 9.73
CA MET A 1 4.11 -69.18 9.11
C MET A 1 5.01 -68.00 9.45
N THR A 2 5.98 -67.72 8.60
CA THR A 2 6.88 -66.57 8.75
C THR A 2 6.24 -65.38 8.04
N ILE A 3 5.57 -64.51 8.82
CA ILE A 3 5.10 -63.22 8.31
C ILE A 3 6.35 -62.41 7.96
N SER A 4 6.58 -62.22 6.66
CA SER A 4 7.73 -61.52 6.13
C SER A 4 7.86 -60.13 6.74
N GLN A 5 8.92 -59.91 7.52
CA GLN A 5 9.27 -58.62 8.13
C GLN A 5 9.36 -57.49 7.08
N CYS A 6 9.56 -57.82 5.80
CA CYS A 6 9.61 -56.87 4.69
C CYS A 6 8.32 -56.02 4.54
N ASN A 7 7.16 -56.56 4.93
CA ASN A 7 5.87 -55.88 4.77
C ASN A 7 5.57 -54.84 5.88
N ILE A 8 6.30 -54.88 7.00
CA ILE A 8 6.13 -53.93 8.11
C ILE A 8 6.99 -52.68 7.87
N TRP A 9 8.22 -52.86 7.41
CA TRP A 9 9.13 -51.75 7.11
C TRP A 9 8.64 -50.87 5.96
N SER A 10 8.01 -51.46 4.93
CA SER A 10 7.45 -50.67 3.82
C SER A 10 6.26 -49.80 4.28
N LYS A 11 5.43 -50.29 5.22
CA LYS A 11 4.30 -49.53 5.78
C LYS A 11 4.75 -48.39 6.68
N VAL A 12 5.81 -48.59 7.46
CA VAL A 12 6.41 -47.54 8.32
C VAL A 12 7.05 -46.45 7.46
N LEU A 13 7.77 -46.80 6.38
CA LEU A 13 8.31 -45.82 5.45
C LEU A 13 7.22 -45.01 4.73
N LEU A 14 6.09 -45.64 4.37
CA LEU A 14 4.96 -44.95 3.75
C LEU A 14 4.30 -43.94 4.71
N LEU A 15 4.13 -44.32 5.98
CA LEU A 15 3.58 -43.44 7.03
C LEU A 15 4.51 -42.26 7.36
N VAL A 16 5.82 -42.49 7.39
CA VAL A 16 6.82 -41.43 7.59
C VAL A 16 6.85 -40.49 6.38
N ALA A 17 6.78 -41.02 5.15
CA ALA A 17 6.68 -40.20 3.94
C ALA A 17 5.38 -39.37 3.88
N LEU A 18 4.25 -39.92 4.35
CA LEU A 18 2.97 -39.20 4.47
C LEU A 18 3.01 -38.10 5.54
N PHE A 19 3.72 -38.32 6.66
CA PHE A 19 3.91 -37.29 7.69
C PHE A 19 4.83 -36.15 7.23
N PHE A 20 5.90 -36.45 6.47
CA PHE A 20 6.77 -35.43 5.90
C PHE A 20 6.12 -34.68 4.72
N ALA A 21 5.23 -35.32 3.95
CA ALA A 21 4.43 -34.66 2.92
C ALA A 21 3.33 -33.75 3.51
N GLY A 22 2.79 -34.08 4.69
CA GLY A 22 1.78 -33.27 5.39
C GLY A 22 2.31 -31.91 5.89
N GLY A 23 3.58 -31.84 6.29
CA GLY A 23 4.22 -30.58 6.70
C GLY A 23 4.49 -29.60 5.55
N ALA A 24 4.72 -30.12 4.33
CA ALA A 24 4.88 -29.30 3.13
C ALA A 24 3.54 -28.79 2.59
N ALA A 25 2.45 -29.56 2.74
CA ALA A 25 1.12 -29.15 2.32
C ALA A 25 0.52 -28.01 3.18
N GLN A 26 0.83 -27.96 4.47
CA GLN A 26 0.39 -26.86 5.36
C GLN A 26 1.15 -25.54 5.12
N GLY A 27 2.29 -25.58 4.42
CA GLY A 27 2.99 -24.37 3.96
C GLY A 27 2.36 -23.78 2.69
N VAL A 28 1.76 -24.62 1.84
CA VAL A 28 1.12 -24.19 0.59
C VAL A 28 -0.27 -23.62 0.85
N GLU A 29 -1.03 -24.08 1.84
CA GLU A 29 -2.32 -23.43 2.18
C GLU A 29 -2.18 -22.04 2.82
N LYS A 30 -0.98 -21.65 3.26
CA LYS A 30 -0.78 -20.32 3.87
C LYS A 30 -0.63 -19.19 2.84
N TYR A 31 -0.28 -19.49 1.59
CA TYR A 31 -0.15 -18.51 0.49
C TYR A 31 -0.43 -19.07 -0.93
N GLY A 32 -0.97 -20.28 -1.06
CA GLY A 32 -1.12 -20.98 -2.34
C GLY A 32 -2.55 -20.97 -2.86
N PHE A 33 -2.74 -20.35 -4.02
CA PHE A 33 -3.98 -20.38 -4.80
C PHE A 33 -4.44 -21.83 -5.02
N SER A 34 -5.61 -22.18 -4.48
CA SER A 34 -6.25 -23.45 -4.79
C SER A 34 -6.45 -23.58 -6.30
N ALA A 35 -5.97 -24.67 -6.90
CA ALA A 35 -5.98 -24.97 -8.33
C ALA A 35 -7.38 -25.15 -8.98
N GLY A 36 -8.44 -24.58 -8.39
CA GLY A 36 -9.82 -24.62 -8.91
C GLY A 36 -10.50 -23.25 -9.01
N LEU A 37 -9.86 -22.16 -8.59
CA LEU A 37 -10.42 -20.81 -8.64
C LEU A 37 -10.05 -20.13 -9.98
N LYS A 38 -11.06 -19.80 -10.80
CA LYS A 38 -10.85 -18.97 -11.99
C LYS A 38 -10.29 -17.61 -11.57
N ARG A 39 -9.04 -17.31 -11.98
CA ARG A 39 -8.37 -16.01 -11.76
C ARG A 39 -9.34 -14.87 -12.08
N CYS A 40 -9.55 -13.97 -11.12
CA CYS A 40 -10.41 -12.81 -11.34
C CYS A 40 -9.74 -11.88 -12.36
N ALA A 41 -10.47 -11.51 -13.42
CA ALA A 41 -9.95 -10.67 -14.50
C ALA A 41 -9.60 -9.24 -14.02
N LEU A 42 -10.22 -8.76 -12.94
CA LEU A 42 -9.90 -7.45 -12.38
C LEU A 42 -8.58 -7.43 -11.61
N TRP A 43 -8.02 -8.58 -11.20
CA TRP A 43 -6.74 -8.61 -10.50
C TRP A 43 -5.63 -7.91 -11.28
N ASP A 44 -5.63 -8.02 -12.60
CA ASP A 44 -4.62 -7.46 -13.49
C ASP A 44 -4.96 -6.05 -14.00
N THR A 45 -5.97 -5.41 -13.41
CA THR A 45 -6.38 -4.05 -13.78
C THR A 45 -5.80 -3.02 -12.82
N PHE A 46 -5.63 -1.80 -13.32
CA PHE A 46 -5.13 -0.71 -12.50
C PHE A 46 -6.08 -0.36 -11.35
N PHE A 47 -5.48 -0.06 -10.20
CA PHE A 47 -6.20 0.42 -9.03
C PHE A 47 -5.87 1.88 -8.72
N PRO A 48 -6.83 2.81 -8.88
CA PRO A 48 -6.63 4.22 -8.60
C PRO A 48 -6.54 4.55 -7.10
N ILE A 49 -5.54 5.33 -6.72
CA ILE A 49 -5.41 5.97 -5.41
C ILE A 49 -5.17 7.46 -5.64
N SER A 50 -5.90 8.32 -4.94
CA SER A 50 -5.75 9.76 -5.07
C SER A 50 -5.21 10.44 -3.82
N PHE A 51 -4.46 11.52 -4.03
CA PHE A 51 -4.00 12.43 -3.00
C PHE A 51 -4.44 13.86 -3.30
N GLN A 52 -4.92 14.56 -2.28
CA GLN A 52 -5.28 15.97 -2.38
C GLN A 52 -4.94 16.71 -1.08
N ILE A 53 -4.54 17.96 -1.21
CA ILE A 53 -4.39 18.90 -0.10
C ILE A 53 -5.29 20.12 -0.33
N PRO A 54 -5.53 20.98 0.68
CA PRO A 54 -6.23 22.23 0.46
C PRO A 54 -5.50 23.09 -0.57
N ASP A 55 -6.21 23.92 -1.34
CA ASP A 55 -5.55 24.92 -2.17
C ASP A 55 -4.77 25.90 -1.26
N LEU A 56 -3.46 25.94 -1.47
CA LEU A 56 -2.55 26.75 -0.71
C LEU A 56 -2.08 27.89 -1.62
N GLN A 57 -2.92 28.92 -1.80
CA GLN A 57 -2.71 30.02 -2.75
C GLN A 57 -1.42 30.84 -2.59
N ASN A 58 -0.51 30.48 -1.69
CA ASN A 58 0.81 31.10 -1.59
C ASN A 58 1.96 30.08 -1.37
N ALA A 59 1.73 28.76 -1.48
CA ALA A 59 2.71 27.71 -1.16
C ALA A 59 3.87 27.54 -2.16
N ARG A 60 4.05 28.44 -3.13
CA ARG A 60 5.05 28.32 -4.21
C ARG A 60 6.50 28.18 -3.70
N PHE A 61 6.75 28.50 -2.44
CA PHE A 61 8.06 28.40 -1.78
C PHE A 61 8.02 27.59 -0.48
N ALA A 62 6.90 26.93 -0.18
CA ALA A 62 6.78 26.06 0.98
C ALA A 62 7.26 24.64 0.62
N PRO A 63 7.86 23.89 1.56
CA PRO A 63 8.15 22.48 1.33
C PRO A 63 6.86 21.73 0.96
N GLU A 64 6.95 20.79 0.03
CA GLU A 64 5.79 20.08 -0.50
C GLU A 64 5.40 18.90 0.40
N PRO A 65 4.12 18.57 0.58
CA PRO A 65 3.71 17.31 1.18
C PRO A 65 4.12 16.16 0.28
N VAL A 66 4.56 15.08 0.91
CA VAL A 66 5.03 13.89 0.23
C VAL A 66 4.25 12.69 0.73
N PHE A 67 4.18 11.64 -0.09
CA PHE A 67 3.50 10.41 0.29
C PHE A 67 4.36 9.20 -0.05
N ASN A 68 4.04 8.08 0.61
CA ASN A 68 4.46 6.75 0.19
C ASN A 68 3.22 5.88 -0.04
N VAL A 69 3.21 5.12 -1.12
CA VAL A 69 2.32 3.97 -1.31
C VAL A 69 3.18 2.72 -1.39
N ILE A 70 3.20 1.97 -0.30
CA ILE A 70 3.97 0.74 -0.16
C ILE A 70 3.01 -0.42 -0.43
N TYR A 71 3.37 -1.31 -1.35
CA TYR A 71 2.52 -2.44 -1.68
C TYR A 71 3.33 -3.68 -2.01
N ILE A 72 2.68 -4.83 -1.82
CA ILE A 72 3.19 -6.15 -2.18
C ILE A 72 2.10 -6.82 -3.00
N ALA A 73 2.42 -7.24 -4.22
CA ALA A 73 1.50 -7.97 -5.08
C ALA A 73 1.06 -9.29 -4.41
N GLY A 74 -0.17 -9.70 -4.67
CA GLY A 74 -0.73 -10.94 -4.13
C GLY A 74 -0.29 -12.20 -4.89
N ASP A 75 0.35 -12.07 -6.04
CA ASP A 75 0.96 -13.17 -6.77
C ASP A 75 2.24 -12.73 -7.49
N ASP A 76 2.99 -13.72 -7.98
CA ASP A 76 4.29 -13.53 -8.65
C ASP A 76 4.13 -13.14 -10.14
N THR A 77 2.93 -12.70 -10.57
CA THR A 77 2.75 -12.30 -11.98
C THR A 77 3.46 -10.96 -12.21
N PRO A 78 4.35 -10.86 -13.21
CA PRO A 78 4.91 -9.57 -13.59
C PRO A 78 3.81 -8.57 -13.97
N HIS A 79 3.94 -7.35 -13.48
CA HIS A 79 3.00 -6.26 -13.67
C HIS A 79 3.60 -5.16 -14.57
N MET A 80 2.78 -4.19 -14.97
CA MET A 80 3.20 -3.19 -15.96
C MET A 80 4.42 -2.36 -15.56
N ASP A 81 4.60 -2.10 -14.27
CA ASP A 81 5.76 -1.41 -13.71
C ASP A 81 7.05 -2.24 -13.82
N ASP A 82 6.96 -3.58 -13.86
CA ASP A 82 8.12 -4.47 -14.04
C ASP A 82 8.77 -4.31 -15.41
N PHE A 83 7.98 -3.86 -16.39
CA PHE A 83 8.39 -3.68 -17.77
C PHE A 83 8.63 -2.21 -18.15
N PHE A 84 8.79 -1.31 -17.17
CA PHE A 84 8.96 0.12 -17.42
C PHE A 84 10.00 0.45 -18.50
N ASP A 85 11.13 -0.27 -18.53
CA ASP A 85 12.21 -0.07 -19.49
C ASP A 85 11.82 -0.42 -20.94
N LEU A 86 10.85 -1.31 -21.16
CA LEU A 86 10.30 -1.58 -22.50
C LEU A 86 9.63 -0.34 -23.10
N TYR A 87 9.20 0.59 -22.25
CA TYR A 87 8.55 1.82 -22.64
C TYR A 87 9.47 3.03 -22.48
N SER A 88 10.78 2.83 -22.70
CA SER A 88 11.77 3.89 -22.78
C SER A 88 12.40 3.95 -24.19
N VAL A 89 12.40 5.12 -24.82
CA VAL A 89 13.07 5.37 -26.10
C VAL A 89 14.13 6.45 -25.91
N GLY A 90 15.40 6.10 -26.13
CA GLY A 90 16.52 7.03 -25.91
C GLY A 90 16.66 7.46 -24.44
N GLY A 91 16.32 6.57 -23.50
CA GLY A 91 16.37 6.86 -22.06
C GLY A 91 15.23 7.74 -21.55
N LYS A 92 14.23 8.04 -22.39
CA LYS A 92 13.03 8.81 -22.00
C LYS A 92 11.81 7.89 -21.96
N PRO A 93 10.99 7.94 -20.91
CA PRO A 93 9.74 7.21 -20.89
C PRO A 93 8.83 7.71 -22.02
N VAL A 94 8.37 6.78 -22.85
CA VAL A 94 7.39 7.03 -23.92
C VAL A 94 5.99 6.56 -23.55
N TRP A 95 5.86 5.81 -22.46
CA TRP A 95 4.56 5.54 -21.87
C TRP A 95 3.92 6.84 -21.39
N PRO A 96 2.61 7.05 -21.57
CA PRO A 96 1.97 8.26 -21.08
C PRO A 96 2.19 8.39 -19.57
N MET A 97 2.75 9.53 -19.16
CA MET A 97 2.96 9.87 -17.74
C MET A 97 1.63 10.04 -16.97
N SER A 98 0.50 10.00 -17.68
CA SER A 98 -0.85 9.96 -17.12
C SER A 98 -1.62 8.81 -17.79
N PRO A 99 -2.10 7.80 -17.06
CA PRO A 99 -2.06 7.68 -15.60
C PRO A 99 -0.62 7.63 -15.05
N LEU A 100 -0.37 8.34 -13.94
CA LEU A 100 0.88 8.20 -13.19
C LEU A 100 0.87 6.81 -12.58
N LEU A 101 1.49 5.87 -13.29
CA LEU A 101 1.67 4.51 -12.80
C LEU A 101 2.53 4.55 -11.56
N ALA A 102 2.13 3.79 -10.55
CA ALA A 102 2.99 3.52 -9.42
C ALA A 102 4.18 2.70 -9.90
N ASP A 103 5.32 3.35 -10.13
CA ASP A 103 6.52 2.69 -10.67
C ASP A 103 7.09 1.60 -9.76
N GLY A 104 6.63 1.54 -8.50
CA GLY A 104 6.98 0.53 -7.51
C GLY A 104 8.47 0.51 -7.12
N ARG A 105 9.26 1.43 -7.67
CA ARG A 105 10.73 1.44 -7.65
C ARG A 105 11.30 2.71 -7.02
N SER A 106 10.42 3.57 -6.50
CA SER A 106 10.80 4.81 -5.84
C SER A 106 11.65 4.54 -4.58
N GLN A 107 12.36 5.56 -4.09
CA GLN A 107 12.91 5.52 -2.73
C GLN A 107 11.86 6.06 -1.76
N PRO A 108 11.58 5.38 -0.63
CA PRO A 108 10.58 5.85 0.32
C PRO A 108 10.99 7.20 0.90
N LYS A 109 10.03 8.13 1.01
CA LYS A 109 10.20 9.40 1.70
C LYS A 109 10.15 9.17 3.20
N CYS A 110 10.81 10.04 3.96
CA CYS A 110 10.83 9.98 5.43
C CYS A 110 11.33 8.65 6.02
N ARG A 111 12.41 8.09 5.46
CA ARG A 111 12.93 6.78 5.85
C ARG A 111 13.66 6.76 7.21
N LYS A 112 14.37 7.83 7.59
CA LYS A 112 15.18 7.85 8.83
C LYS A 112 14.85 9.01 9.78
N ASN A 113 15.16 8.79 11.06
CA ASN A 113 15.19 9.85 12.08
C ASN A 113 16.20 10.92 11.66
N GLY A 114 15.72 12.14 11.38
CA GLY A 114 16.53 13.24 10.85
C GLY A 114 16.16 13.66 9.42
N ASP A 115 15.65 12.74 8.58
CA ASP A 115 15.12 13.09 7.25
C ASP A 115 13.78 13.84 7.40
N CYS A 116 12.96 13.39 8.34
CA CYS A 116 11.63 13.91 8.59
C CYS A 116 11.33 14.19 10.06
N ILE A 117 12.23 13.98 11.02
CA ILE A 117 11.98 14.29 12.44
C ILE A 117 13.12 15.11 13.03
N GLU A 118 12.80 16.22 13.71
CA GLU A 118 13.72 16.91 14.60
C GLU A 118 13.69 16.22 15.98
N SER A 119 14.73 15.41 16.27
CA SER A 119 15.06 14.72 17.53
C SER A 119 13.94 14.40 18.54
N GLY A 120 13.62 13.11 18.68
CA GLY A 120 12.95 12.54 19.85
C GLY A 120 11.71 11.71 19.50
N LYS A 121 11.83 10.38 19.64
CA LYS A 121 10.81 9.32 19.44
C LYS A 121 10.71 8.75 18.02
N GLY A 122 11.75 8.02 17.60
CA GLY A 122 11.66 7.10 16.46
C GLY A 122 10.69 5.95 16.75
N GLY A 123 9.62 5.86 15.96
CA GLY A 123 8.67 4.76 15.94
C GLY A 123 7.62 5.01 14.84
N VAL A 124 7.03 3.93 14.31
CA VAL A 124 5.94 3.95 13.33
C VAL A 124 4.81 4.88 13.80
N GLY A 125 4.28 5.71 12.90
CA GLY A 125 3.17 6.63 13.20
C GLY A 125 3.61 8.02 13.72
N LYS A 126 4.84 8.45 13.42
CA LYS A 126 5.42 9.72 13.94
C LYS A 126 6.22 10.51 12.90
N GLY A 127 5.96 10.31 11.60
CA GLY A 127 6.74 10.96 10.55
C GLY A 127 7.94 10.14 10.06
N VAL A 128 8.01 8.84 10.40
CA VAL A 128 8.95 7.88 9.79
C VAL A 128 8.13 6.84 9.03
N SER A 129 8.52 6.59 7.78
CA SER A 129 7.95 5.54 6.96
C SER A 129 8.20 4.16 7.57
N ALA A 130 7.18 3.30 7.53
CA ALA A 130 7.28 1.90 7.95
C ALA A 130 7.95 1.00 6.90
N TYR A 131 8.43 1.55 5.77
CA TYR A 131 9.04 0.77 4.70
C TYR A 131 10.15 -0.15 5.22
N ASP A 132 11.06 0.37 6.05
CA ASP A 132 12.16 -0.42 6.61
C ASP A 132 11.68 -1.52 7.54
N ASP A 133 10.60 -1.32 8.28
CA ASP A 133 10.01 -2.37 9.11
C ASP A 133 9.39 -3.47 8.22
N ILE A 134 8.63 -3.08 7.19
CA ILE A 134 7.95 -4.00 6.25
C ILE A 134 8.96 -4.85 5.48
N VAL A 135 10.04 -4.26 4.95
CA VAL A 135 11.05 -5.03 4.19
C VAL A 135 11.78 -6.06 5.04
N ASN A 136 11.87 -5.81 6.35
CA ASN A 136 12.54 -6.70 7.31
C ASN A 136 11.58 -7.73 7.94
N GLU A 137 10.29 -7.70 7.62
CA GLU A 137 9.34 -8.69 8.12
C GLU A 137 9.67 -10.09 7.59
N ALA A 138 9.94 -11.03 8.49
CA ALA A 138 10.31 -12.40 8.14
C ALA A 138 9.24 -13.11 7.29
N ALA A 139 7.96 -12.82 7.54
CA ALA A 139 6.83 -13.37 6.79
C ALA A 139 6.76 -12.87 5.34
N LEU A 140 7.38 -11.73 5.06
CA LEU A 140 7.37 -11.08 3.76
C LEU A 140 8.70 -11.20 3.02
N LYS A 141 9.73 -11.81 3.61
CA LYS A 141 11.13 -11.77 3.13
C LYS A 141 11.32 -12.08 1.64
N ASN A 142 10.52 -13.01 1.09
CA ASN A 142 10.63 -13.46 -0.30
C ASN A 142 9.75 -12.67 -1.27
N ASP A 143 8.81 -11.88 -0.76
CA ASP A 143 7.96 -11.07 -1.64
C ASP A 143 8.75 -9.85 -2.14
N GLU A 144 8.40 -9.36 -3.31
CA GLU A 144 8.88 -8.09 -3.81
C GLU A 144 8.14 -6.93 -3.12
N LYS A 145 8.89 -5.98 -2.53
CA LYS A 145 8.31 -4.82 -1.84
C LYS A 145 8.43 -3.64 -2.77
N LYS A 146 7.28 -3.15 -3.22
CA LYS A 146 7.18 -2.03 -4.13
C LYS A 146 6.81 -0.78 -3.34
N VAL A 147 7.42 0.34 -3.69
CA VAL A 147 7.06 1.64 -3.15
C VAL A 147 6.98 2.66 -4.26
N LEU A 148 5.86 3.39 -4.27
CA LEU A 148 5.73 4.64 -4.99
C LEU A 148 5.88 5.77 -3.99
N ALA A 149 6.71 6.77 -4.31
CA ALA A 149 6.87 7.92 -3.43
C ALA A 149 7.08 9.21 -4.22
N ASP A 150 6.22 10.20 -3.98
CA ASP A 150 6.24 11.47 -4.71
C ASP A 150 5.64 12.62 -3.86
N SER A 151 5.56 13.81 -4.46
CA SER A 151 4.88 15.00 -3.92
C SER A 151 3.47 15.15 -4.49
N VAL A 152 2.58 15.78 -3.73
CA VAL A 152 1.21 16.14 -4.19
C VAL A 152 1.17 17.51 -4.87
N TYR A 153 0.15 17.76 -5.70
CA TYR A 153 -0.07 19.09 -6.28
C TYR A 153 -0.44 20.13 -5.22
N CYS A 154 0.34 21.20 -5.09
CA CYS A 154 0.09 22.24 -4.08
C CYS A 154 -1.09 23.19 -4.38
N GLY A 155 -1.67 23.14 -5.58
CA GLY A 155 -2.80 24.00 -6.00
C GLY A 155 -4.19 23.45 -5.66
N GLY A 156 -4.29 22.47 -4.76
CA GLY A 156 -5.55 21.83 -4.39
C GLY A 156 -6.13 20.85 -5.42
N GLY A 157 -5.42 20.60 -6.52
CA GLY A 157 -5.79 19.61 -7.52
C GLY A 157 -5.67 18.18 -6.97
N ILE A 158 -6.46 17.26 -7.53
CA ILE A 158 -6.40 15.85 -7.20
C ILE A 158 -5.27 15.20 -8.01
N LEU A 159 -4.31 14.58 -7.32
CA LEU A 159 -3.31 13.71 -7.91
C LEU A 159 -3.85 12.28 -7.97
N TRP A 160 -3.96 11.70 -9.16
CA TRP A 160 -4.36 10.30 -9.35
C TRP A 160 -3.14 9.43 -9.68
N LEU A 161 -2.99 8.36 -8.92
CA LEU A 161 -1.93 7.36 -9.08
C LEU A 161 -2.58 5.99 -9.28
N TYR A 162 -1.91 5.13 -10.03
CA TYR A 162 -2.51 3.86 -10.45
C TYR A 162 -1.58 2.72 -10.08
N LEU A 163 -1.99 1.93 -9.08
CA LEU A 163 -1.30 0.68 -8.77
C LEU A 163 -1.48 -0.29 -9.93
N PRO A 164 -0.46 -1.09 -10.26
CA PRO A 164 -0.46 -1.93 -11.46
C PRO A 164 -1.31 -3.20 -11.31
N THR A 165 -1.91 -3.43 -10.14
CA THR A 165 -2.73 -4.60 -9.81
C THR A 165 -3.75 -4.26 -8.73
N ARG A 166 -4.87 -5.00 -8.70
CA ARG A 166 -5.85 -4.99 -7.60
C ARG A 166 -5.63 -6.10 -6.59
N LYS A 167 -4.78 -7.08 -6.91
CA LYS A 167 -4.53 -8.22 -6.04
C LYS A 167 -3.29 -7.95 -5.22
N LEU A 168 -3.49 -7.61 -3.95
CA LEU A 168 -2.42 -7.19 -3.05
C LEU A 168 -2.35 -8.08 -1.80
N LYS A 169 -1.12 -8.40 -1.39
CA LYS A 169 -0.82 -9.00 -0.08
C LYS A 169 -0.74 -7.94 1.01
N LEU A 170 -0.23 -6.76 0.66
CA LEU A 170 -0.10 -5.61 1.54
C LEU A 170 -0.34 -4.33 0.73
N LEU A 171 -1.08 -3.39 1.31
CA LEU A 171 -1.21 -2.02 0.84
C LEU A 171 -1.10 -1.09 2.04
N ARG A 172 -0.07 -0.26 2.06
CA ARG A 172 0.12 0.79 3.05
C ARG A 172 0.23 2.13 2.36
N VAL A 173 -0.54 3.11 2.85
CA VAL A 173 -0.48 4.50 2.40
C VAL A 173 -0.01 5.34 3.57
N GLU A 174 0.97 6.21 3.31
CA GLU A 174 1.53 7.15 4.28
C GLU A 174 1.51 8.53 3.65
N PHE A 175 1.00 9.52 4.38
CA PHE A 175 0.95 10.90 3.92
C PHE A 175 1.69 11.79 4.92
N PHE A 176 2.70 12.51 4.43
CA PHE A 176 3.56 13.37 5.22
C PHE A 176 3.40 14.83 4.82
N THR A 177 3.34 15.71 5.82
CA THR A 177 3.33 17.16 5.61
C THR A 177 4.49 17.81 6.36
N PRO A 178 5.01 18.94 5.90
CA PRO A 178 6.02 19.68 6.66
C PRO A 178 5.51 20.08 8.05
N SER A 179 6.37 20.03 9.07
CA SER A 179 6.01 20.29 10.48
C SER A 179 5.92 21.78 10.82
N ARG A 180 6.60 22.64 10.06
CA ARG A 180 6.58 24.10 10.20
C ARG A 180 6.09 24.73 8.90
N GLY A 181 5.28 25.78 8.98
CA GLY A 181 4.74 26.47 7.81
C GLY A 181 5.01 27.97 7.82
N THR A 182 6.29 28.34 7.83
CA THR A 182 6.71 29.72 7.55
C THR A 182 7.56 29.79 6.29
N TYR A 183 7.42 30.92 5.58
CA TYR A 183 8.32 31.36 4.51
C TYR A 183 9.70 31.66 5.14
N GLY A 184 10.56 30.67 5.16
CA GLY A 184 11.94 30.80 5.61
C GLY A 184 12.81 29.80 4.85
N PRO A 185 14.13 30.04 4.74
CA PRO A 185 15.04 29.10 4.09
C PRO A 185 14.87 27.72 4.73
N ILE A 186 14.70 26.72 3.86
CA ILE A 186 14.49 25.32 4.19
C ILE A 186 15.64 24.87 5.09
N SER A 187 15.39 24.74 6.39
CA SER A 187 16.16 23.80 7.20
C SER A 187 15.44 22.46 7.08
N ASP A 188 16.12 21.43 6.60
CA ASP A 188 15.62 20.09 6.23
C ASP A 188 15.02 19.26 7.39
N LYS A 189 14.34 19.88 8.36
CA LYS A 189 13.96 19.26 9.62
C LYS A 189 12.46 19.34 9.86
N GLY A 190 11.84 18.16 9.79
CA GLY A 190 10.53 17.87 10.38
C GLY A 190 9.41 17.81 9.35
N TYR A 191 9.07 16.62 8.86
CA TYR A 191 7.72 16.30 8.44
C TYR A 191 6.97 15.67 9.61
N VAL A 192 5.65 15.71 9.55
CA VAL A 192 4.75 14.93 10.38
C VAL A 192 3.98 13.99 9.46
N GLU A 193 3.36 12.94 10.00
CA GLU A 193 2.57 11.97 9.23
C GLU A 193 1.10 12.12 9.63
N PRO A 194 0.34 13.08 9.07
CA PRO A 194 -1.06 13.26 9.45
C PRO A 194 -1.90 12.01 9.32
N LEU A 195 -1.57 11.12 8.37
CA LEU A 195 -2.27 9.87 8.15
C LEU A 195 -1.34 8.77 7.65
N PHE A 196 -1.50 7.58 8.22
CA PHE A 196 -1.19 6.33 7.55
C PHE A 196 -2.31 5.32 7.74
N PHE A 197 -2.39 4.36 6.83
CA PHE A 197 -3.18 3.16 7.01
C PHE A 197 -2.56 1.98 6.26
N GLU A 198 -2.86 0.78 6.74
CA GLU A 198 -2.32 -0.47 6.22
C GLU A 198 -3.41 -1.54 6.16
N TYR A 199 -3.58 -2.09 4.96
CA TYR A 199 -4.41 -3.25 4.68
C TYR A 199 -3.51 -4.45 4.37
N ARG A 200 -3.86 -5.62 4.90
CA ARG A 200 -3.18 -6.88 4.61
C ARG A 200 -4.17 -7.95 4.15
N ALA A 201 -3.75 -8.80 3.22
CA ALA A 201 -4.59 -9.88 2.72
C ALA A 201 -5.02 -10.83 3.85
N THR A 202 -6.30 -11.23 3.83
CA THR A 202 -6.85 -12.16 4.83
C THR A 202 -6.65 -13.64 4.47
N GLY A 203 -6.14 -13.91 3.26
CA GLY A 203 -6.09 -15.23 2.65
C GLY A 203 -7.41 -15.68 2.01
N LYS A 204 -8.47 -14.87 2.08
CA LYS A 204 -9.76 -15.15 1.44
C LYS A 204 -9.89 -14.36 0.13
N HIS A 205 -9.60 -15.01 -0.99
CA HIS A 205 -9.62 -14.40 -2.33
C HIS A 205 -8.74 -13.13 -2.37
N ASP A 206 -9.34 -11.96 -2.65
CA ASP A 206 -8.70 -10.65 -2.69
C ASP A 206 -9.16 -9.73 -1.54
N GLU A 207 -9.76 -10.30 -0.49
CA GLU A 207 -10.12 -9.57 0.71
C GLU A 207 -8.86 -9.12 1.48
N MET A 208 -8.87 -7.87 1.91
CA MET A 208 -7.85 -7.29 2.78
C MET A 208 -8.50 -6.75 4.06
N GLU A 209 -7.78 -6.85 5.17
CA GLU A 209 -8.18 -6.36 6.49
C GLU A 209 -7.31 -5.18 6.90
N LEU A 210 -7.92 -4.15 7.50
CA LEU A 210 -7.24 -2.99 8.04
C LEU A 210 -6.49 -3.41 9.31
N THR A 211 -5.15 -3.48 9.24
CA THR A 211 -4.31 -3.95 10.36
C THR A 211 -3.71 -2.81 11.16
N ALA A 212 -3.56 -1.63 10.55
CA ALA A 212 -3.06 -0.45 11.26
C ALA A 212 -3.60 0.83 10.62
N MET A 213 -3.86 1.83 11.46
CA MET A 213 -4.09 3.21 11.02
C MET A 213 -3.69 4.18 12.13
N GLY A 214 -3.34 5.39 11.76
CA GLY A 214 -3.03 6.45 12.71
C GLY A 214 -2.28 7.59 12.05
N GLY A 215 -1.50 8.30 12.87
CA GLY A 215 -0.71 9.44 12.43
C GLY A 215 -0.65 10.50 13.52
N THR A 216 -0.30 11.71 13.10
CA THR A 216 -0.15 12.89 13.95
C THR A 216 -1.18 13.96 13.60
N ALA A 217 -2.37 13.55 13.16
CA ALA A 217 -3.48 14.44 12.83
C ALA A 217 -3.75 15.47 13.94
N ALA A 218 -4.22 16.65 13.54
CA ALA A 218 -4.54 17.73 14.47
C ALA A 218 -5.49 17.26 15.59
N GLY A 219 -5.08 17.42 16.85
CA GLY A 219 -5.86 16.97 18.00
C GLY A 219 -6.13 15.47 18.04
N ASN A 220 -5.34 14.65 17.35
CA ASN A 220 -5.59 13.22 17.10
C ASN A 220 -6.97 12.96 16.45
N ASN A 221 -7.45 13.90 15.62
CA ASN A 221 -8.75 13.80 14.96
C ASN A 221 -8.63 12.98 13.66
N PHE A 222 -9.16 11.76 13.69
CA PHE A 222 -9.26 10.87 12.53
C PHE A 222 -10.70 10.63 12.08
N ASN A 223 -11.66 11.46 12.53
CA ASN A 223 -13.09 11.26 12.23
C ASN A 223 -13.40 11.35 10.72
N GLY A 224 -12.54 12.02 9.94
CA GLY A 224 -12.64 12.07 8.48
C GLY A 224 -12.07 10.83 7.77
N ALA A 225 -11.21 10.06 8.43
CA ALA A 225 -10.54 8.89 7.89
C ALA A 225 -11.44 7.64 8.01
N ASN A 226 -12.49 7.62 7.20
CA ASN A 226 -13.44 6.51 7.14
C ASN A 226 -12.83 5.33 6.38
N LEU A 227 -12.15 4.45 7.12
CA LEU A 227 -11.53 3.23 6.62
C LEU A 227 -12.35 2.02 7.09
N PRO A 228 -13.00 1.26 6.18
CA PRO A 228 -13.70 0.05 6.56
C PRO A 228 -12.71 -1.01 7.05
N PRO A 229 -13.09 -1.87 8.01
CA PRO A 229 -12.20 -2.89 8.57
C PRO A 229 -11.77 -3.91 7.52
N LYS A 230 -12.54 -4.07 6.44
CA LYS A 230 -12.26 -4.96 5.32
C LYS A 230 -12.59 -4.31 4.00
N ILE A 231 -11.81 -4.63 2.97
CA ILE A 231 -12.02 -4.20 1.59
C ILE A 231 -11.77 -5.36 0.63
N LYS A 232 -12.37 -5.26 -0.56
CA LYS A 232 -11.96 -6.00 -1.76
C LYS A 232 -11.65 -4.97 -2.84
N LEU A 233 -10.42 -4.92 -3.32
CA LEU A 233 -10.04 -3.92 -4.33
C LEU A 233 -10.76 -4.14 -5.67
N THR A 234 -11.25 -5.36 -5.93
CA THR A 234 -12.11 -5.66 -7.09
C THR A 234 -13.52 -5.10 -6.98
N TRP A 235 -13.91 -4.56 -5.82
CA TRP A 235 -15.22 -3.91 -5.59
C TRP A 235 -15.13 -2.38 -5.48
N LEU A 236 -13.91 -1.85 -5.48
CA LEU A 236 -13.63 -0.43 -5.32
C LEU A 236 -13.26 0.21 -6.66
N SER A 237 -13.85 1.33 -7.03
CA SER A 237 -13.34 2.17 -8.11
C SER A 237 -12.00 2.81 -7.76
N ALA A 238 -11.83 3.24 -6.50
CA ALA A 238 -10.65 3.98 -6.04
C ALA A 238 -10.55 4.07 -4.51
N ILE A 239 -9.38 4.47 -4.02
CA ILE A 239 -9.21 5.07 -2.68
C ILE A 239 -8.90 6.55 -2.85
N GLN A 240 -9.62 7.42 -2.14
CA GLN A 240 -9.29 8.84 -2.08
C GLN A 240 -8.75 9.18 -0.71
N VAL A 241 -7.63 9.89 -0.69
CA VAL A 241 -7.01 10.42 0.52
C VAL A 241 -6.85 11.92 0.36
N TRP A 242 -7.29 12.69 1.34
CA TRP A 242 -7.08 14.13 1.32
C TRP A 242 -6.89 14.71 2.71
N LEU A 243 -6.26 15.88 2.77
CA LEU A 243 -6.14 16.67 3.99
C LEU A 243 -7.05 17.91 3.88
N GLN A 244 -7.68 18.29 4.99
CA GLN A 244 -8.43 19.55 5.11
C GLN A 244 -7.91 20.35 6.30
N ARG A 245 -8.08 21.67 6.27
CA ARG A 245 -7.77 22.53 7.43
C ARG A 245 -8.92 22.50 8.43
N ASP A 246 -8.61 22.37 9.72
CA ASP A 246 -9.56 22.58 10.84
C ASP A 246 -9.90 24.08 11.05
N GLY A 247 -9.27 24.99 10.27
CA GLY A 247 -9.54 26.43 10.32
C GLY A 247 -9.00 27.16 11.56
N LYS A 248 -8.26 26.46 12.44
CA LYS A 248 -7.81 27.00 13.74
C LYS A 248 -6.45 27.72 13.71
N SER A 249 -5.57 27.42 12.76
CA SER A 249 -4.30 28.15 12.58
C SER A 249 -4.18 28.82 11.22
N GLY A 250 -3.43 29.92 11.20
CA GLY A 250 -3.00 30.61 9.97
C GLY A 250 -1.77 29.98 9.32
N ASN A 251 -1.27 28.85 9.82
CA ASN A 251 -0.10 28.16 9.30
C ASN A 251 -0.52 27.13 8.24
N LEU A 252 0.25 27.06 7.15
CA LEU A 252 -0.06 26.23 5.98
C LEU A 252 -0.16 24.73 6.26
N TRP A 253 0.65 24.23 7.19
CA TRP A 253 0.81 22.80 7.43
C TRP A 253 0.39 22.35 8.83
N GLN A 254 -0.10 23.29 9.65
CA GLN A 254 -0.67 22.99 10.96
C GLN A 254 -2.18 22.76 10.84
N ASP A 255 -2.72 22.03 11.80
CA ASP A 255 -4.14 21.74 11.94
C ASP A 255 -4.79 21.06 10.73
N LEU A 256 -4.02 20.22 10.03
CA LEU A 256 -4.54 19.38 8.97
C LEU A 256 -5.22 18.14 9.55
N ILE A 257 -6.46 17.93 9.14
CA ILE A 257 -7.28 16.76 9.45
C ILE A 257 -7.26 15.85 8.22
N PRO A 258 -6.96 14.56 8.40
CA PRO A 258 -7.01 13.60 7.31
C PRO A 258 -8.41 13.09 7.05
N TYR A 259 -8.65 12.80 5.78
CA TYR A 259 -9.88 12.19 5.30
C TYR A 259 -9.57 11.08 4.31
N THR A 260 -10.44 10.08 4.32
CA THR A 260 -10.40 8.97 3.36
C THR A 260 -11.79 8.64 2.85
N ASN A 261 -11.86 8.21 1.59
CA ASN A 261 -13.08 7.70 1.00
C ASN A 261 -12.77 6.44 0.18
N MET A 262 -13.41 5.33 0.52
CA MET A 262 -13.42 4.13 -0.29
C MET A 262 -14.52 4.26 -1.34
N VAL A 263 -14.14 4.51 -2.58
CA VAL A 263 -15.10 4.70 -3.67
C VAL A 263 -15.51 3.33 -4.17
N TYR A 264 -16.65 2.81 -3.72
CA TYR A 264 -17.20 1.56 -4.23
C TYR A 264 -17.74 1.75 -5.65
N PHE A 265 -17.67 0.70 -6.46
CA PHE A 265 -18.45 0.64 -7.69
C PHE A 265 -19.94 0.81 -7.35
N ASN A 266 -20.65 1.63 -8.13
CA ASN A 266 -22.11 1.69 -8.05
C ASN A 266 -22.75 0.40 -8.60
N GLU A 267 -24.06 0.25 -8.46
CA GLU A 267 -24.77 -0.96 -8.88
C GLU A 267 -24.55 -1.30 -10.37
N THR A 268 -24.54 -0.29 -11.25
CA THR A 268 -24.31 -0.48 -12.69
C THR A 268 -22.89 -0.95 -12.99
N GLN A 269 -21.89 -0.44 -12.26
CA GLN A 269 -20.50 -0.86 -12.39
C GLN A 269 -20.29 -2.26 -11.79
N MET A 270 -20.87 -2.54 -10.62
CA MET A 270 -20.81 -3.87 -10.00
C MET A 270 -21.43 -4.95 -10.88
N ALA A 271 -22.49 -4.64 -11.63
CA ALA A 271 -23.09 -5.58 -12.58
C ALA A 271 -22.15 -5.97 -13.74
N GLN A 272 -21.11 -5.16 -14.02
CA GLN A 272 -20.08 -5.46 -15.03
C GLN A 272 -18.90 -6.24 -14.47
N VAL A 273 -18.77 -6.34 -13.13
CA VAL A 273 -17.72 -7.11 -12.48
C VAL A 273 -17.96 -8.60 -12.78
N PRO A 274 -16.99 -9.32 -13.37
CA PRO A 274 -17.16 -10.74 -13.68
C PRO A 274 -17.55 -11.55 -12.44
N SER A 275 -18.41 -12.56 -12.60
CA SER A 275 -18.91 -13.33 -11.46
C SER A 275 -17.82 -14.05 -10.66
N ASN A 276 -16.66 -14.34 -11.26
CA ASN A 276 -15.51 -14.90 -10.56
C ASN A 276 -14.66 -13.86 -9.81
N CYS A 277 -15.06 -12.58 -9.85
CA CYS A 277 -14.50 -11.46 -9.10
C CYS A 277 -15.46 -10.91 -8.03
N GLN A 278 -16.70 -11.40 -7.98
CA GLN A 278 -17.68 -11.06 -6.94
C GLN A 278 -17.44 -11.97 -5.72
#